data_AF-A0A9X3EIU2-F1
#
_entry.id   AF-A0A9X3EIU2-F1
#
_cell.length_a   1.000
_cell.length_b   1.000
_cell.length_c   1.000
_cell.angle_alpha   90.00
_cell.angle_beta   90.00
_cell.angle_gamma   90.00
#
_symmetry.space_group_name_H-M   'P 1'
#
loop_
_entity.id
_entity.type
_entity.pdbx_description
1 polymer ?
#
loop_
_entity_poly.entity_id
_entity_poly.type
_entity_poly.pdbx_seq_one_letter_code
_entity_poly.pdbx_strand_id
1 'polypeptide(L)'
;MGGNGSSEVAITWRDADTGLDLRARLDRLLVRRGSLVVDLKSTDDPNPEGFARSMYRFGYHRQAAFYCAAAQALHGTLPRFVFVAVRNEPPHEIAVYELEPEALAIGQHEIRESLDELSRAIRTNDWQAPWEGPAWESGQPPKINLPQWALKQGERALAIKEVA
;
A
#
# COMPACT_ATOMS: atom_id res chain seq x y z
N MET A 1 -30.75 -10.57 -6.86
CA MET A 1 -29.79 -11.59 -7.35
C MET A 1 -28.68 -11.72 -6.33
N GLY A 2 -28.55 -12.88 -5.67
CA GLY A 2 -27.61 -13.06 -4.55
C GLY A 2 -26.15 -12.92 -5.01
N GLY A 3 -25.43 -11.97 -4.44
CA GLY A 3 -24.04 -11.68 -4.76
C GLY A 3 -23.11 -12.79 -4.28
N ASN A 4 -22.81 -13.75 -5.15
CA ASN A 4 -21.86 -14.82 -4.89
C ASN A 4 -20.42 -14.28 -4.82
N GLY A 5 -20.00 -13.87 -3.63
CA GLY A 5 -18.62 -13.51 -3.29
C GLY A 5 -18.51 -13.29 -1.78
N SER A 6 -17.45 -13.78 -1.16
CA SER A 6 -17.23 -13.70 0.28
C SER A 6 -16.53 -12.40 0.64
N SER A 7 -16.95 -11.75 1.73
CA SER A 7 -16.31 -10.54 2.24
C SER A 7 -15.43 -10.85 3.46
N GLU A 8 -14.46 -10.00 3.74
CA GLU A 8 -13.58 -10.09 4.93
C GLU A 8 -12.92 -11.47 5.09
N VAL A 9 -12.45 -12.04 3.97
CA VAL A 9 -11.93 -13.40 3.92
C VAL A 9 -10.53 -13.43 4.49
N ALA A 10 -10.36 -14.00 5.68
CA ALA A 10 -9.06 -14.25 6.26
C ALA A 10 -8.44 -15.51 5.66
N ILE A 11 -7.23 -15.39 5.13
CA ILE A 11 -6.44 -16.49 4.58
C ILE A 11 -5.09 -16.52 5.29
N THR A 12 -4.68 -17.72 5.69
CA THR A 12 -3.34 -18.01 6.19
C THR A 12 -2.66 -18.98 5.25
N TRP A 13 -1.39 -18.76 4.95
CA TRP A 13 -0.60 -19.68 4.15
C TRP A 13 0.85 -19.65 4.61
N ARG A 14 1.63 -20.66 4.24
CA ARG A 14 3.05 -20.72 4.51
C ARG A 14 3.83 -20.33 3.27
N ASP A 15 4.74 -19.37 3.40
CA ASP A 15 5.67 -19.02 2.32
C ASP A 15 6.64 -20.18 2.08
N ALA A 16 6.73 -20.65 0.84
CA ALA A 16 7.56 -21.81 0.51
C ALA A 16 9.06 -21.51 0.61
N ASP A 17 9.48 -20.29 0.28
CA ASP A 17 10.90 -19.93 0.26
C ASP A 17 11.46 -19.64 1.66
N THR A 18 10.70 -18.90 2.48
CA THR A 18 11.16 -18.49 3.82
C THR A 18 10.62 -19.33 4.96
N GLY A 19 9.57 -20.12 4.72
CA GLY A 19 8.87 -20.87 5.77
C GLY A 19 8.05 -19.99 6.73
N LEU A 20 7.87 -18.70 6.44
CA LEU A 20 7.07 -17.81 7.26
C LEU A 20 5.57 -18.16 7.15
N ASP A 21 4.86 -18.13 8.28
CA ASP A 21 3.41 -18.24 8.31
C ASP A 21 2.80 -16.84 8.08
N LEU A 22 2.16 -16.67 6.93
CA LEU A 22 1.62 -15.41 6.46
C LEU A 22 0.10 -15.36 6.63
N ARG A 23 -0.44 -14.15 6.73
CA ARG A 23 -1.87 -13.90 6.86
C ARG A 23 -2.29 -12.66 6.10
N ALA A 24 -3.41 -12.76 5.39
CA ALA A 24 -4.10 -11.64 4.76
C ALA A 24 -5.60 -11.69 5.09
N ARG A 25 -6.27 -10.54 5.05
CA ARG A 25 -7.73 -10.45 5.08
C ARG A 25 -8.17 -9.64 3.88
N LEU A 26 -8.85 -10.29 2.95
CA LEU A 26 -9.28 -9.68 1.69
C LEU A 26 -10.68 -9.08 1.89
N ASP A 27 -10.87 -7.83 1.45
CA ASP A 27 -12.17 -7.14 1.53
C ASP A 27 -13.27 -7.95 0.81
N ARG A 28 -12.95 -8.44 -0.40
CA ARG A 28 -13.85 -9.28 -1.18
C ARG A 28 -13.13 -10.29 -2.07
N LEU A 29 -13.64 -11.51 -2.10
CA LEU A 29 -13.14 -12.60 -2.95
C LEU A 29 -14.30 -13.27 -3.71
N LEU A 30 -14.15 -13.39 -5.02
CA LEU A 30 -15.08 -14.09 -5.91
C LEU A 30 -14.35 -15.27 -6.56
N VAL A 31 -14.94 -16.47 -6.48
CA VAL A 31 -14.27 -17.73 -6.88
C VAL A 31 -14.91 -18.37 -8.12
N ARG A 32 -15.98 -17.82 -8.69
CA ARG A 32 -16.67 -18.40 -9.87
C ARG A 32 -16.29 -17.67 -11.17
N ARG A 33 -15.85 -18.45 -12.18
CA ARG A 33 -15.42 -18.01 -13.54
C ARG A 33 -14.09 -17.22 -13.56
N GLY A 34 -13.11 -17.69 -12.79
CA GLY A 34 -11.86 -16.99 -12.54
C GLY A 34 -11.88 -16.35 -11.15
N SER A 35 -10.77 -16.45 -10.42
CA SER A 35 -10.67 -15.84 -9.09
C SER A 35 -10.49 -14.32 -9.24
N LEU A 36 -11.23 -13.54 -8.46
CA LEU A 36 -11.16 -12.08 -8.44
C LEU A 36 -11.10 -11.60 -7.00
N VAL A 37 -10.08 -10.80 -6.70
CA VAL A 37 -9.98 -10.02 -5.47
C VAL A 37 -10.44 -8.60 -5.76
N VAL A 38 -11.29 -8.07 -4.88
CA VAL A 38 -11.68 -6.66 -4.91
C VAL A 38 -11.30 -6.03 -3.58
N ASP A 39 -10.69 -4.86 -3.65
CA ASP A 39 -10.22 -4.08 -2.51
C ASP A 39 -10.74 -2.65 -2.59
N LEU A 40 -11.32 -2.16 -1.48
CA LEU A 40 -11.94 -0.84 -1.41
C LEU A 40 -10.93 0.17 -0.88
N LYS A 41 -10.71 1.24 -1.63
CA LYS A 41 -9.83 2.34 -1.26
C LYS A 41 -10.58 3.65 -1.25
N SER A 42 -10.37 4.43 -0.20
CA SER A 42 -10.79 5.81 -0.16
C SER A 42 -9.62 6.70 -0.66
N THR A 43 -9.91 7.72 -1.45
CA THR A 43 -8.88 8.54 -2.12
C THR A 43 -9.32 10.00 -2.26
N ASP A 44 -8.36 10.91 -2.36
CA ASP A 44 -8.58 12.33 -2.68
C ASP A 44 -8.71 12.57 -4.19
N ASP A 45 -8.18 11.69 -5.04
CA ASP A 45 -8.25 11.81 -6.50
C ASP A 45 -8.48 10.44 -7.16
N PRO A 46 -9.75 10.08 -7.44
CA PRO A 46 -10.09 8.80 -8.06
C PRO A 46 -9.76 8.75 -9.56
N ASN A 47 -9.30 9.84 -10.18
CA ASN A 47 -8.91 9.83 -11.59
C ASN A 47 -7.71 8.90 -11.82
N PRO A 48 -7.51 8.37 -13.04
CA PRO A 48 -6.48 7.35 -13.29
C PRO A 48 -5.08 7.75 -12.83
N GLU A 49 -4.66 8.98 -13.13
CA GLU A 49 -3.33 9.48 -12.75
C GLU A 49 -3.21 9.71 -11.24
N GLY A 50 -4.25 10.27 -10.60
CA GLY A 50 -4.29 10.51 -9.17
C GLY A 50 -4.24 9.22 -8.36
N PHE A 51 -5.06 8.25 -8.76
CA PHE A 51 -5.09 6.95 -8.11
C PHE A 51 -3.81 6.16 -8.36
N ALA A 52 -3.20 6.23 -9.54
CA ALA A 52 -1.91 5.60 -9.82
C ALA A 52 -0.78 6.17 -8.93
N ARG A 53 -0.74 7.49 -8.71
CA ARG A 53 0.20 8.11 -7.75
C ARG A 53 -0.04 7.61 -6.33
N SER A 54 -1.29 7.53 -5.90
CA SER A 54 -1.67 6.99 -4.60
C SER A 54 -1.26 5.51 -4.46
N MET A 55 -1.50 4.70 -5.49
CA MET A 55 -1.11 3.28 -5.53
C MET A 55 0.38 3.11 -5.28
N TYR A 56 1.22 3.86 -5.98
CA TYR A 56 2.67 3.81 -5.79
C TYR A 56 3.08 4.32 -4.39
N ARG A 57 2.58 5.51 -4.01
CA ARG A 57 2.92 6.16 -2.73
C ARG A 57 2.59 5.30 -1.52
N PHE A 58 1.43 4.65 -1.52
CA PHE A 58 0.95 3.85 -0.39
C PHE A 58 1.24 2.36 -0.54
N GLY A 59 1.86 1.93 -1.66
CA GLY A 59 2.23 0.54 -1.88
C GLY A 59 1.06 -0.40 -2.14
N TYR A 60 -0.02 0.08 -2.75
CA TYR A 60 -1.20 -0.75 -3.00
C TYR A 60 -0.91 -1.89 -3.99
N HIS A 61 0.06 -1.74 -4.89
CA HIS A 61 0.51 -2.83 -5.77
C HIS A 61 1.18 -3.97 -4.99
N ARG A 62 1.95 -3.67 -3.94
CA ARG A 62 2.47 -4.69 -3.00
C ARG A 62 1.36 -5.41 -2.26
N GLN A 63 0.38 -4.66 -1.76
CA GLN A 63 -0.79 -5.25 -1.10
C GLN A 63 -1.56 -6.17 -2.05
N ALA A 64 -1.78 -5.72 -3.29
CA ALA A 64 -2.46 -6.53 -4.30
C ALA A 64 -1.69 -7.82 -4.59
N ALA A 65 -0.37 -7.76 -4.76
CA ALA A 65 0.47 -8.93 -4.93
C ALA A 65 0.34 -9.92 -3.74
N PHE A 66 0.35 -9.41 -2.51
CA PHE A 66 0.22 -10.22 -1.30
C PHE A 66 -1.17 -10.88 -1.19
N TYR A 67 -2.24 -10.16 -1.54
CA TYR A 67 -3.60 -10.70 -1.55
C TYR A 67 -3.81 -11.72 -2.67
N CYS A 68 -3.23 -11.48 -3.86
CA CYS A 68 -3.21 -12.44 -4.95
C CYS A 68 -2.51 -13.74 -4.55
N ALA A 69 -1.36 -13.66 -3.86
CA ALA A 69 -0.66 -14.83 -3.34
C ALA A 69 -1.50 -15.61 -2.33
N ALA A 70 -2.17 -14.92 -1.40
CA ALA A 70 -3.07 -15.53 -0.43
C ALA A 70 -4.22 -16.30 -1.11
N ALA A 71 -4.91 -15.65 -2.06
CA ALA A 71 -6.01 -16.26 -2.81
C ALA A 71 -5.53 -17.41 -3.71
N GLN A 72 -4.35 -17.29 -4.31
CA GLN A 72 -3.72 -18.36 -5.09
C GLN A 72 -3.36 -19.56 -4.20
N ALA A 73 -2.86 -19.35 -2.99
CA ALA A 73 -2.57 -20.43 -2.05
C ALA A 73 -3.84 -21.21 -1.66
N LEU A 74 -5.00 -20.54 -1.59
CA LEU A 74 -6.28 -21.17 -1.27
C LEU A 74 -6.94 -21.88 -2.47
N HIS A 75 -6.80 -21.34 -3.69
CA HIS A 75 -7.58 -21.77 -4.85
C HIS A 75 -6.75 -22.34 -6.02
N GLY A 76 -5.42 -22.30 -5.93
CA GLY A 76 -4.49 -22.84 -6.93
C GLY A 76 -4.30 -21.98 -8.19
N THR A 77 -5.06 -20.89 -8.34
CA THR A 77 -4.98 -20.01 -9.51
C THR A 77 -4.76 -18.56 -9.09
N LEU A 78 -3.85 -17.86 -9.78
CA LEU A 78 -3.64 -16.43 -9.58
C LEU A 78 -4.93 -15.65 -9.93
N PRO A 79 -5.49 -14.85 -9.00
CA PRO A 79 -6.68 -14.07 -9.28
C PRO A 79 -6.37 -12.81 -10.06
N ARG A 80 -7.39 -12.23 -10.68
CA ARG A 80 -7.39 -10.82 -11.08
C ARG A 80 -7.55 -9.95 -9.83
N PHE A 81 -7.06 -8.71 -9.88
CA PHE A 81 -7.16 -7.78 -8.77
C PHE A 81 -7.79 -6.48 -9.22
N VAL A 82 -8.84 -6.04 -8.51
CA VAL A 82 -9.56 -4.80 -8.82
C VAL A 82 -9.59 -3.89 -7.59
N PHE A 83 -9.21 -2.64 -7.79
CA PHE A 83 -9.43 -1.56 -6.84
C PHE A 83 -10.78 -0.90 -7.10
N VAL A 84 -11.52 -0.64 -6.04
CA VAL A 84 -12.65 0.29 -6.04
C VAL A 84 -12.21 1.55 -5.31
N ALA A 85 -11.94 2.62 -6.05
CA ALA A 85 -11.49 3.89 -5.51
C ALA A 85 -12.68 4.83 -5.31
N VAL A 86 -12.90 5.29 -4.08
CA VAL A 86 -14.01 6.18 -3.71
C VAL A 86 -13.45 7.50 -3.21
N ARG A 87 -13.90 8.62 -3.80
CA ARG A 87 -13.51 9.95 -3.34
C ARG A 87 -13.95 10.18 -1.89
N ASN A 88 -13.02 10.65 -1.05
CA ASN A 88 -13.25 10.95 0.36
C ASN A 88 -14.27 12.09 0.58
N GLU A 89 -14.36 13.02 -0.37
CA GLU A 89 -15.24 14.19 -0.31
C GLU A 89 -16.40 14.09 -1.32
N PRO A 90 -17.55 14.76 -1.07
CA PRO A 90 -18.64 14.85 -2.03
C PRO A 90 -18.18 15.35 -3.42
N PRO A 91 -18.71 14.79 -4.53
CA PRO A 91 -19.86 13.91 -4.60
C PRO A 91 -19.54 12.40 -4.47
N HIS A 92 -18.42 12.01 -3.84
CA HIS A 92 -18.00 10.61 -3.64
C HIS A 92 -17.89 9.82 -4.94
N GLU A 93 -17.26 10.42 -5.95
CA GLU A 93 -17.00 9.79 -7.24
C GLU A 93 -16.29 8.45 -7.07
N ILE A 94 -16.69 7.47 -7.87
CA ILE A 94 -16.18 6.11 -7.82
C ILE A 94 -15.48 5.78 -9.13
N ALA A 95 -14.29 5.21 -9.03
CA ALA A 95 -13.59 4.61 -10.16
C ALA A 95 -13.20 3.17 -9.83
N VAL A 96 -13.20 2.31 -10.85
CA VAL A 96 -12.86 0.89 -10.73
C VAL A 96 -11.69 0.60 -11.64
N TYR A 97 -10.61 0.06 -11.08
CA TYR A 97 -9.36 -0.18 -11.80
C TYR A 97 -8.93 -1.63 -11.62
N GLU A 98 -8.72 -2.32 -12.74
CA GLU A 98 -8.03 -3.61 -12.73
C GLU A 98 -6.52 -3.37 -12.72
N LEU A 99 -5.79 -4.12 -11.89
CA LEU A 99 -4.35 -3.98 -11.78
C LEU A 99 -3.66 -4.63 -12.99
N GLU A 100 -2.82 -3.85 -13.66
CA GLU A 100 -2.03 -4.35 -14.80
C GLU A 100 -0.97 -5.37 -14.36
N PRO A 101 -0.64 -6.37 -15.20
CA PRO A 101 0.33 -7.41 -14.89
C PRO A 101 1.72 -6.89 -14.48
N GLU A 102 2.18 -5.80 -15.09
CA GLU A 102 3.48 -5.20 -14.81
C GLU A 102 3.56 -4.66 -13.37
N ALA A 103 2.51 -3.97 -12.92
CA ALA A 103 2.43 -3.46 -11.55
C ALA A 103 2.31 -4.61 -10.54
N LEU A 104 1.57 -5.66 -10.88
CA LEU A 104 1.49 -6.88 -10.07
C LEU A 104 2.85 -7.56 -9.94
N ALA A 105 3.60 -7.70 -11.03
CA ALA A 105 4.93 -8.31 -11.05
C ALA A 105 5.94 -7.52 -10.19
N ILE A 106 5.92 -6.19 -10.26
CA ILE A 106 6.72 -5.33 -9.38
C ILE A 106 6.32 -5.55 -7.91
N GLY A 107 5.02 -5.57 -7.61
CA GLY A 107 4.55 -5.83 -6.25
C GLY A 107 4.98 -7.19 -5.72
N GLN A 108 4.97 -8.23 -6.56
CA GLN A 108 5.45 -9.58 -6.21
C GLN A 108 6.95 -9.57 -5.89
N HIS A 109 7.75 -8.87 -6.70
CA HIS A 109 9.18 -8.73 -6.46
C HIS A 109 9.47 -8.01 -5.13
N GLU A 110 8.86 -6.85 -4.89
CA GLU A 110 9.05 -6.07 -3.66
C GLU A 110 8.60 -6.84 -2.40
N ILE A 111 7.51 -7.63 -2.50
CA ILE A 111 7.05 -8.50 -1.42
C ILE A 111 8.05 -9.63 -1.15
N ARG A 112 8.60 -10.27 -2.20
CA ARG A 112 9.62 -11.31 -2.05
C ARG A 112 10.85 -10.76 -1.31
N GLU A 113 11.36 -9.61 -1.73
CA GLU A 113 12.48 -8.94 -1.05
C GLU A 113 12.17 -8.65 0.42
N SER A 114 10.96 -8.13 0.70
CA SER A 114 10.51 -7.83 2.07
C SER A 114 10.42 -9.08 2.94
N LEU A 115 9.94 -10.20 2.39
CA LEU A 115 9.84 -11.47 3.10
C LEU A 115 11.22 -12.10 3.36
N ASP A 116 12.16 -11.96 2.42
CA ASP A 116 13.54 -12.43 2.60
C ASP A 116 14.27 -11.63 3.67
N GLU A 117 14.10 -10.30 3.67
CA GLU A 117 14.64 -9.44 4.72
C GLU A 117 14.02 -9.78 6.09
N LEU A 118 12.70 -9.96 6.15
CA LEU A 118 12.02 -10.35 7.38
C LEU A 118 12.51 -11.71 7.89
N SER A 119 12.64 -12.70 7.02
CA SER A 119 13.15 -14.03 7.36
C SER A 119 14.59 -13.97 7.88
N ARG A 120 15.45 -13.18 7.22
CA ARG A 120 16.82 -12.92 7.68
C ARG A 120 16.80 -12.30 9.08
N ALA A 121 16.07 -11.21 9.28
CA ALA A 121 16.01 -10.49 10.56
C ALA A 121 15.53 -11.40 11.71
N ILE A 122 14.49 -12.22 11.47
CA ILE A 122 14.01 -13.21 12.44
C ILE A 122 15.11 -14.23 12.78
N ARG A 123 15.80 -14.77 11.76
CA ARG A 123 16.81 -15.81 11.94
C ARG A 123 18.08 -15.29 12.64
N THR A 124 18.50 -14.07 12.33
CA THR A 124 19.74 -13.49 12.88
C THR A 124 19.48 -12.64 14.13
N ASN A 125 18.22 -12.38 14.47
CA ASN A 125 17.81 -11.42 15.49
C ASN A 125 18.42 -10.03 15.28
N ASP A 126 18.56 -9.63 14.00
CA ASP A 126 19.12 -8.34 13.60
C ASP A 126 18.04 -7.52 12.90
N TRP A 127 17.62 -6.46 13.57
CA TRP A 127 16.53 -5.57 13.17
C TRP A 127 17.02 -4.15 12.88
N GLN A 128 18.33 -3.98 12.69
CA GLN A 128 18.91 -2.65 12.45
C GLN A 128 18.40 -2.09 11.12
N ALA A 129 17.97 -0.83 11.16
CA ALA A 129 17.58 -0.09 9.97
C ALA A 129 18.79 0.66 9.39
N PRO A 130 18.84 0.89 8.07
CA PRO A 130 19.90 1.69 7.45
C PRO A 130 19.97 3.14 7.96
N TRP A 131 18.87 3.65 8.54
CA TRP A 131 18.78 4.98 9.11
C TRP A 131 18.36 4.88 10.58
N GLU A 132 19.24 5.31 11.47
CA GLU A 132 19.00 5.31 12.93
C GLU A 132 18.32 6.60 13.43
N GLY A 133 18.08 7.55 12.53
CA GLY A 133 17.57 8.86 12.90
C GLY A 133 18.64 9.81 13.41
N PRO A 134 18.31 11.11 13.52
CA PRO A 134 19.16 12.04 14.25
C PRO A 134 19.20 11.67 15.74
N ALA A 135 20.37 11.80 16.35
CA ALA A 135 20.53 11.59 17.77
C ALA A 135 19.70 12.59 18.59
N TRP A 136 19.22 12.15 19.75
CA TRP A 136 18.61 13.04 20.74
C TRP A 136 19.71 13.82 21.45
N GLU A 137 19.79 15.13 21.22
CA GLU A 137 20.75 15.98 21.91
C GLU A 137 20.21 16.33 23.30
N SER A 138 20.87 15.88 24.36
CA SER A 138 20.53 16.23 25.76
C SER A 138 19.05 15.97 26.14
N GLY A 139 18.47 14.89 25.61
CA GLY A 139 17.07 14.53 25.86
C GLY A 139 16.04 15.40 25.12
N GLN A 140 16.47 16.24 24.17
CA GLN A 140 15.58 17.02 23.32
C GLN A 140 15.41 16.36 21.95
N PRO A 141 14.20 16.39 21.37
CA PRO A 141 13.99 15.90 20.01
C PRO A 141 14.69 16.80 18.98
N PRO A 142 15.10 16.23 17.82
CA PRO A 142 15.63 17.01 16.70
C PRO A 142 14.61 18.05 16.23
N LYS A 143 15.07 19.26 15.92
CA LYS A 143 14.23 20.31 15.33
C LYS A 143 14.11 20.08 13.82
N ILE A 144 12.90 20.24 13.28
CA ILE A 144 12.62 20.23 11.84
C ILE A 144 12.03 21.58 11.42
N ASN A 145 12.27 22.00 10.19
CA ASN A 145 11.71 23.22 9.63
C ASN A 145 11.06 22.91 8.27
N LEU A 146 10.29 23.86 7.75
CA LEU A 146 9.79 23.83 6.38
C LEU A 146 10.96 23.71 5.39
N PRO A 147 10.75 23.02 4.25
CA PRO A 147 11.76 23.00 3.20
C PRO A 147 12.01 24.42 2.68
N GLN A 148 13.24 24.71 2.24
CA GLN A 148 13.67 26.07 1.88
C GLN A 148 12.74 26.78 0.87
N TRP A 149 12.15 26.03 -0.07
CA TRP A 149 11.23 26.60 -1.05
C TRP A 149 9.94 27.14 -0.41
N ALA A 150 9.43 26.49 0.64
CA ALA A 150 8.23 26.91 1.35
C ALA A 150 8.51 28.12 2.24
N LEU A 151 9.69 28.15 2.89
CA LEU A 151 10.14 29.30 3.67
C LEU A 151 10.20 30.57 2.80
N LYS A 152 10.83 30.49 1.63
CA LYS A 152 10.93 31.63 0.70
C LYS A 152 9.57 32.14 0.23
N GLN A 153 8.58 31.26 0.06
CA GLN A 153 7.22 31.67 -0.31
C GLN A 153 6.51 32.34 0.87
N GLY A 154 6.64 31.79 2.08
CA GLY A 154 6.08 32.37 3.29
C GLY A 154 6.67 33.74 3.64
N GLU A 155 7.99 33.89 3.54
CA GLU A 155 8.70 35.15 3.77
C GLU A 155 8.21 36.26 2.83
N ARG A 156 8.03 35.95 1.54
CA ARG A 156 7.44 36.89 0.56
C ARG A 156 6.02 37.29 0.94
N ALA A 157 5.19 36.34 1.39
CA ALA A 157 3.81 36.61 1.78
C ALA A 157 3.71 37.46 3.06
N LEU A 158 4.63 37.28 4.01
CA LEU A 158 4.72 38.09 5.23
C LEU A 158 5.23 39.51 4.93
N ALA A 159 6.26 39.65 4.11
CA ALA A 159 6.81 40.94 3.72
C ALA A 159 5.79 41.83 2.97
N ILE A 160 4.86 41.24 2.21
CA ILE A 160 3.77 41.98 1.55
C ILE A 160 2.74 42.52 2.56
N LYS A 161 2.52 41.83 3.69
CA LYS A 161 1.55 42.25 4.72
C LYS A 161 2.09 43.34 5.65
N GLU A 162 3.39 43.50 5.77
CA GLU A 162 4.01 44.55 6.60
C GLU A 162 4.11 45.92 5.91
N VAL A 163 3.86 45.97 4.59
CA VAL A 163 3.96 47.19 3.76
C VAL A 163 2.57 47.76 3.39
N ALA A 164 1.48 47.08 3.80
CA ALA A 164 0.08 47.48 3.59
C ALA A 164 -0.55 48.00 4.88
#